data_AF-A0AAD1WDC1-F1
#
_entry.id   AF-A0AAD1WDC1-F1
#
_cell.length_a   1.000
_cell.length_b   1.000
_cell.length_c   1.000
_cell.angle_alpha   90.00
_cell.angle_beta   90.00
_cell.angle_gamma   90.00
#
_symmetry.space_group_name_H-M   'P 1'
#
loop_
_entity.id
_entity.type
_entity.pdbx_description
1 polymer ?
#
loop_
_entity_poly.entity_id
_entity_poly.type
_entity_poly.pdbx_seq_one_letter_code
_entity_poly.pdbx_strand_id
1 'polypeptide(L)'
;MPCQSNFLTPKKRYILLTVGIFILILIIVASCVLGIYLKSQEETKSWKGNGTSKNMQEIVLGRCYDYLAKNPDLGERDCNKIWQELTNAVYKKDPCSITEDNYNNLIKLTQEAIPCNKLARPCRSLFYVIVP
;
A
#
# COMPACT_ATOMS: atom_id res chain seq x y z
N MET A 1 -8.96 52.03 -44.40
CA MET A 1 -8.39 50.74 -43.96
C MET A 1 -7.78 50.05 -45.17
N PRO A 2 -6.58 49.47 -45.03
CA PRO A 2 -6.44 48.10 -45.51
C PRO A 2 -5.80 47.20 -44.44
N CYS A 3 -6.37 46.00 -44.32
CA CYS A 3 -5.86 44.95 -43.46
C CYS A 3 -4.53 44.44 -44.02
N GLN A 4 -3.45 44.57 -43.26
CA GLN A 4 -2.21 43.81 -43.49
C GLN A 4 -2.49 42.34 -43.17
N SER A 5 -2.82 41.55 -44.19
CA SER A 5 -2.68 40.10 -44.12
C SER A 5 -1.19 39.78 -44.11
N ASN A 6 -0.67 39.35 -42.96
CA ASN A 6 0.67 38.82 -42.84
C ASN A 6 0.78 37.55 -43.70
N PHE A 7 1.24 37.70 -44.95
CA PHE A 7 1.63 36.58 -45.81
C PHE A 7 2.91 35.95 -45.24
N LEU A 8 2.75 35.04 -44.27
CA LEU A 8 3.85 34.22 -43.78
C LEU A 8 4.29 33.27 -44.90
N THR A 9 5.43 33.58 -45.50
CA THR A 9 6.13 32.74 -46.47
C THR A 9 6.24 31.28 -45.99
N PRO A 10 6.19 30.26 -46.87
CA PRO A 10 6.16 28.85 -46.49
C PRO A 10 7.33 28.42 -45.59
N LYS A 11 8.50 29.06 -45.77
CA LYS A 11 9.68 28.88 -44.90
C LYS A 11 9.43 29.33 -43.46
N LYS A 12 8.74 30.46 -43.23
CA LYS A 12 8.39 30.96 -41.88
C LYS A 12 7.38 30.04 -41.18
N ARG A 13 6.45 29.46 -41.94
CA ARG A 13 5.46 28.49 -41.41
C ARG A 13 6.12 27.18 -40.99
N TYR A 14 7.07 26.68 -41.77
CA TYR A 14 7.88 25.52 -41.40
C TYR A 14 8.73 25.78 -40.13
N ILE A 15 9.39 26.95 -40.05
CA ILE A 15 10.17 27.34 -38.87
C ILE A 15 9.27 27.41 -37.63
N LEU A 16 8.10 28.04 -37.72
CA LEU A 16 7.15 28.12 -36.61
C LEU A 16 6.68 26.72 -36.14
N LEU A 17 6.42 25.80 -37.07
CA LEU A 17 6.05 24.42 -36.76
C LEU A 17 7.20 23.66 -36.09
N THR A 18 8.42 23.78 -36.60
CA THR A 18 9.60 23.12 -35.98
C THR A 18 9.87 23.62 -34.57
N VAL A 19 9.76 24.93 -34.33
CA VAL A 19 9.92 25.52 -33.00
C VAL A 19 8.79 25.08 -32.07
N GLY A 20 7.54 25.05 -32.55
CA GLY A 20 6.40 24.58 -31.77
C GLY A 20 6.52 23.11 -31.34
N ILE A 21 6.97 22.23 -32.25
CA ILE A 21 7.23 20.81 -31.95
C ILE A 21 8.35 20.68 -30.93
N PHE A 22 9.44 21.44 -31.08
CA PHE A 22 10.56 21.39 -30.14
C PHE A 22 10.14 21.82 -28.73
N ILE A 23 9.33 22.87 -28.61
CA ILE A 23 8.79 23.32 -27.31
C ILE A 23 7.87 22.25 -26.69
N LEU A 24 7.00 21.62 -27.49
CA LEU A 24 6.15 20.52 -27.01
C LEU A 24 6.97 19.35 -26.49
N ILE A 25 8.05 18.97 -27.19
CA ILE A 25 8.95 17.90 -26.75
C ILE A 25 9.62 18.27 -25.42
N LEU A 26 10.09 19.51 -25.26
CA LEU A 26 10.70 19.96 -24.01
C LEU A 26 9.73 19.90 -22.83
N ILE A 27 8.46 20.29 -23.03
CA ILE A 27 7.42 20.22 -21.99
C ILE A 27 7.13 18.76 -21.60
N ILE A 28 7.05 17.87 -22.58
CA ILE A 28 6.84 16.43 -22.33
C ILE A 28 8.03 15.86 -21.55
N VAL A 29 9.26 16.16 -21.95
CA VAL A 29 10.47 15.70 -21.24
C VAL A 29 10.49 16.23 -19.82
N ALA A 30 10.21 17.52 -19.60
CA ALA A 30 10.17 18.13 -18.27
C ALA A 30 9.10 17.48 -17.37
N SER A 31 7.90 17.22 -17.91
CA SER A 31 6.83 16.57 -17.15
C SER A 31 7.13 15.10 -16.83
N CYS A 32 7.74 14.35 -17.76
CA CYS A 32 8.24 13.00 -17.50
C CYS A 32 9.32 12.98 -16.42
N VAL A 33 10.30 13.88 -16.50
CA VAL A 33 11.38 13.99 -15.51
C VAL A 33 10.80 14.32 -14.14
N LEU A 34 9.89 15.29 -14.05
CA LEU A 34 9.22 15.64 -12.79
C LEU A 34 8.42 14.47 -12.21
N GLY A 35 7.69 13.72 -13.05
CA GLY A 35 6.97 12.52 -12.62
C GLY A 35 7.88 11.43 -12.07
N ILE A 36 9.06 11.23 -12.68
CA ILE A 36 10.08 10.29 -12.18
C ILE A 36 10.65 10.77 -10.85
N TYR A 37 10.96 12.07 -10.72
CA TYR A 37 11.46 12.66 -9.47
C TYR A 37 10.46 12.54 -8.31
N LEU A 38 9.18 12.82 -8.57
CA LEU A 38 8.13 12.70 -7.54
C LEU A 38 7.91 11.25 -7.11
N LYS A 39 7.99 10.29 -8.06
CA LYS A 39 7.90 8.86 -7.76
C LYS A 39 9.15 8.34 -7.05
N SER A 40 10.32 8.87 -7.39
CA SER A 40 11.58 8.56 -6.71
C SER A 40 11.48 8.95 -5.24
N GLN A 41 10.85 10.05 -4.84
CA GLN A 41 10.82 10.40 -3.41
C GLN A 41 10.08 9.41 -2.48
N GLU A 42 9.33 8.44 -3.02
CA GLU A 42 8.93 7.22 -2.31
C GLU A 42 10.11 6.23 -2.07
N GLU A 43 11.37 6.67 -2.21
CA GLU A 43 12.58 5.91 -1.88
C GLU A 43 12.50 5.45 -0.43
N THR A 44 12.10 4.18 -0.27
CA THR A 44 12.69 3.20 0.64
C THR A 44 13.34 3.84 1.86
N LYS A 45 12.54 4.23 2.85
CA LYS A 45 13.07 4.49 4.20
C LYS A 45 13.93 3.28 4.57
N SER A 46 15.25 3.47 4.59
CA SER A 46 16.20 2.41 4.90
C SER A 46 15.93 1.92 6.31
N TRP A 47 15.36 0.73 6.43
CA TRP A 47 15.01 0.13 7.70
C TRP A 47 16.22 -0.63 8.26
N LYS A 48 16.59 -0.35 9.51
CA LYS A 48 17.73 -0.99 10.17
C LYS A 48 17.42 -2.38 10.73
N GLY A 49 16.14 -2.73 10.85
CA GLY A 49 15.72 -4.04 11.33
C GLY A 49 15.72 -5.10 10.22
N ASN A 50 15.51 -6.34 10.62
CA ASN A 50 15.30 -7.42 9.66
C ASN A 50 14.08 -7.12 8.79
N GLY A 51 14.18 -7.45 7.49
CA GLY A 51 13.05 -7.36 6.58
C GLY A 51 11.99 -8.42 6.86
N THR A 52 10.91 -8.38 6.08
CA THR A 52 9.86 -9.40 6.11
C THR A 52 10.44 -10.79 5.85
N SER A 53 9.98 -11.78 6.62
CA SER A 53 10.33 -13.18 6.41
C SER A 53 10.10 -13.62 4.97
N LYS A 54 11.03 -14.39 4.40
CA LYS A 54 10.84 -15.03 3.10
C LYS A 54 9.62 -15.96 3.19
N ASN A 55 8.83 -16.02 2.11
CA ASN A 55 7.63 -16.85 2.01
C ASN A 55 6.60 -16.62 3.13
N MET A 56 6.45 -15.37 3.59
CA MET A 56 5.54 -15.01 4.67
C MET A 56 4.10 -15.52 4.46
N GLN A 57 3.60 -15.46 3.22
CA GLN A 57 2.27 -15.96 2.87
C GLN A 57 2.12 -17.46 3.16
N GLU A 58 3.06 -18.28 2.69
CA GLU A 58 3.04 -19.72 2.90
C GLU A 58 3.11 -20.07 4.40
N ILE A 59 3.95 -19.34 5.14
CA ILE A 59 4.09 -19.52 6.59
C ILE A 59 2.78 -19.21 7.32
N VAL A 60 2.12 -18.09 6.99
CA VAL A 60 0.85 -17.69 7.63
C VAL A 60 -0.27 -18.67 7.27
N LEU A 61 -0.40 -19.04 6.00
CA LEU A 61 -1.40 -20.00 5.56
C LEU A 61 -1.20 -21.37 6.21
N GLY A 62 0.02 -21.90 6.20
CA GLY A 62 0.35 -23.17 6.85
C GLY A 62 0.00 -23.16 8.34
N ARG A 63 0.41 -22.11 9.07
CA ARG A 63 0.07 -21.97 10.50
C ARG A 63 -1.43 -21.85 10.75
N CYS A 64 -2.16 -21.15 9.88
CA CYS A 64 -3.60 -20.99 10.02
C CYS A 64 -4.32 -22.35 9.88
N TYR A 65 -4.06 -23.08 8.80
CA TYR A 65 -4.68 -24.39 8.59
C TYR A 65 -4.25 -25.41 9.67
N ASP A 66 -2.99 -25.41 10.08
CA ASP A 66 -2.50 -26.25 11.18
C ASP A 66 -3.21 -25.95 12.51
N TYR A 67 -3.51 -24.67 12.77
CA TYR A 67 -4.21 -24.25 13.99
C TYR A 67 -5.68 -24.69 13.97
N LEU A 68 -6.37 -24.52 12.83
CA LEU A 68 -7.76 -24.99 12.68
C LEU A 68 -7.87 -26.51 12.81
N ALA A 69 -6.93 -27.26 12.23
CA ALA A 69 -6.89 -28.71 12.35
C ALA A 69 -6.74 -29.20 13.80
N LYS A 70 -6.03 -28.43 14.64
CA LYS A 70 -5.83 -28.74 16.06
C LYS A 70 -6.98 -28.26 16.95
N ASN A 71 -7.81 -27.34 16.47
CA ASN A 71 -8.88 -26.71 17.25
C ASN A 71 -10.20 -26.76 16.45
N PRO A 72 -10.82 -27.94 16.31
CA PRO A 72 -12.03 -28.11 15.50
C PRO A 72 -13.23 -27.30 16.04
N ASP A 73 -13.22 -26.94 17.32
CA ASP A 73 -14.29 -26.19 17.99
C ASP A 73 -14.39 -24.72 17.55
N LEU A 74 -13.38 -24.20 16.83
CA LEU A 74 -13.36 -22.80 16.37
C LEU A 74 -14.28 -22.53 15.17
N GLY A 75 -14.83 -23.59 14.57
CA GLY A 75 -15.65 -23.52 13.37
C GLY A 75 -14.84 -23.16 12.12
N GLU A 76 -15.55 -22.84 11.04
CA GLU A 76 -14.93 -22.51 9.77
C GLU A 76 -14.32 -21.10 9.80
N ARG A 77 -13.03 -21.00 9.49
CA ARG A 77 -12.29 -19.74 9.32
C ARG A 77 -11.63 -19.74 7.96
N ASP A 78 -11.75 -18.63 7.25
CA ASP A 78 -11.11 -18.47 5.94
C ASP A 78 -9.68 -17.95 6.11
N CYS A 79 -8.70 -18.86 6.05
CA CYS A 79 -7.28 -18.55 6.15
C CYS A 79 -6.78 -17.61 5.04
N ASN A 80 -7.37 -17.67 3.84
CA ASN A 80 -7.01 -16.76 2.76
C ASN A 80 -7.49 -15.34 3.06
N LYS A 81 -8.71 -15.21 3.60
CA LYS A 81 -9.25 -13.91 4.03
C LYS A 81 -8.47 -13.31 5.20
N ILE A 82 -8.03 -14.14 6.15
CA ILE A 82 -7.15 -13.71 7.24
C ILE A 82 -5.82 -13.17 6.68
N TRP A 83 -5.19 -13.89 5.74
CA TRP A 83 -3.97 -13.41 5.07
C TRP A 83 -4.19 -12.08 4.32
N GLN A 84 -5.33 -11.94 3.64
CA GLN A 84 -5.70 -10.72 2.94
C GLN A 84 -5.84 -9.53 3.90
N GLU A 85 -6.59 -9.67 5.01
CA GLU A 85 -6.74 -8.58 5.98
C GLU A 85 -5.43 -8.24 6.69
N LEU A 86 -4.60 -9.24 7.01
CA LEU A 86 -3.26 -9.02 7.54
C LEU A 86 -2.41 -8.18 6.57
N THR A 87 -2.43 -8.54 5.28
CA THR A 87 -1.67 -7.81 4.26
C THR A 87 -2.21 -6.41 4.05
N ASN A 88 -3.54 -6.25 3.96
CA ASN A 88 -4.21 -4.95 3.81
C ASN A 88 -3.93 -4.00 4.99
N ALA A 89 -3.71 -4.54 6.18
CA ALA A 89 -3.36 -3.74 7.36
C ALA A 89 -2.04 -2.97 7.18
N VAL A 90 -1.06 -3.51 6.44
CA VAL A 90 0.31 -2.99 6.38
C VAL A 90 0.85 -2.69 4.97
N TYR A 91 0.23 -3.24 3.92
CA TYR A 91 0.71 -3.11 2.54
C TYR A 91 0.63 -1.67 2.04
N LYS A 92 1.74 -1.18 1.48
CA LYS A 92 1.90 0.20 0.96
C LYS A 92 1.61 1.30 1.98
N LYS A 93 1.73 1.02 3.28
CA LYS A 93 1.63 2.01 4.35
C LYS A 93 3.01 2.30 4.94
N ASP A 94 3.13 3.46 5.58
CA ASP A 94 4.34 3.79 6.32
C ASP A 94 4.46 2.89 7.56
N PRO A 95 5.53 2.08 7.70
CA PRO A 95 5.67 1.14 8.81
C PRO A 95 5.74 1.82 10.19
N CYS A 96 6.08 3.11 10.23
CA CYS A 96 6.11 3.92 11.46
C CYS A 96 4.76 4.54 11.82
N SER A 97 3.76 4.44 10.94
CA SER A 97 2.44 5.09 11.08
C SER A 97 1.29 4.08 11.20
N ILE A 98 1.59 2.80 11.45
CA ILE A 98 0.57 1.76 11.65
C ILE A 98 -0.04 1.89 13.06
N THR A 99 -1.36 1.89 13.15
CA THR A 99 -2.14 1.94 14.40
C THR A 99 -2.94 0.66 14.61
N GLU A 100 -3.53 0.50 15.79
CA GLU A 100 -4.42 -0.62 16.13
C GLU A 100 -5.60 -0.72 15.15
N ASP A 101 -6.15 0.44 14.75
CA ASP A 101 -7.28 0.51 13.82
C ASP A 101 -7.02 -0.16 12.47
N ASN A 102 -5.76 -0.18 12.04
CA ASN A 102 -5.39 -0.86 10.80
C ASN A 102 -5.62 -2.37 10.85
N TYR A 103 -5.66 -2.97 12.04
CA TYR A 103 -5.87 -4.40 12.26
C TYR A 103 -7.30 -4.77 12.66
N ASN A 104 -8.21 -3.80 12.82
CA ASN A 104 -9.58 -4.06 13.30
C ASN A 104 -10.31 -5.14 12.51
N ASN A 105 -10.16 -5.18 11.18
CA ASN A 105 -10.77 -6.21 10.35
C ASN A 105 -10.15 -7.59 10.60
N LEU A 106 -8.83 -7.67 10.73
CA LEU A 106 -8.12 -8.90 11.05
C LEU A 106 -8.60 -9.45 12.41
N ILE A 107 -8.64 -8.59 13.43
CA ILE A 107 -9.07 -8.95 14.79
C ILE A 107 -10.50 -9.50 14.79
N LYS A 108 -11.42 -8.84 14.06
CA LYS A 108 -12.81 -9.31 13.92
C LYS A 108 -12.91 -10.69 13.29
N LEU A 109 -12.04 -11.00 12.32
CA LEU A 109 -12.02 -12.31 11.67
C LEU A 109 -11.44 -13.41 12.56
N THR A 110 -10.47 -13.07 13.41
CA THR A 110 -9.72 -14.04 14.24
C THR A 110 -10.12 -14.00 15.71
N GLN A 111 -11.27 -13.42 16.04
CA GLN A 111 -11.68 -13.29 17.44
C GLN A 111 -12.02 -14.66 18.03
N GLU A 112 -11.37 -14.98 19.15
CA GLU A 112 -11.54 -16.24 19.88
C GLU A 112 -11.79 -15.96 21.37
N ALA A 113 -12.70 -16.71 21.98
CA ALA A 113 -13.00 -16.60 23.39
C ALA A 113 -12.05 -17.52 24.19
N ILE A 114 -11.05 -16.93 24.85
CA ILE A 114 -10.15 -17.67 25.73
C ILE A 114 -10.68 -17.57 27.17
N PRO A 115 -10.98 -18.70 27.84
CA PRO A 115 -11.42 -18.69 29.23
C PRO A 115 -10.38 -18.04 30.15
N CYS A 116 -10.82 -17.13 31.02
CA CYS A 116 -9.93 -16.36 31.90
C CYS A 116 -9.03 -17.22 32.79
N ASN A 117 -9.51 -18.39 33.22
CA ASN A 117 -8.75 -19.33 34.06
C ASN A 117 -7.61 -20.04 33.31
N LYS A 118 -7.57 -19.94 31.98
CA LYS A 118 -6.48 -20.48 31.14
C LYS A 118 -5.44 -19.43 30.76
N LEU A 119 -5.64 -18.17 31.16
CA LEU A 119 -4.70 -17.10 30.88
C LEU A 119 -3.57 -17.10 31.91
N ALA A 120 -2.34 -16.97 31.44
CA ALA A 120 -1.16 -16.85 32.30
C ALA A 120 -1.12 -15.52 33.09
N ARG A 121 -1.96 -14.54 32.73
CA ARG A 121 -2.12 -13.28 33.46
C ARG A 121 -3.54 -13.14 34.01
N PRO A 122 -3.72 -12.48 35.16
CA PRO A 122 -5.03 -12.21 35.71
C PRO A 122 -5.87 -11.43 34.69
N CYS A 123 -7.13 -11.84 34.52
CA CYS A 123 -8.13 -11.21 33.66
C CYS A 123 -8.46 -9.79 34.19
N ARG A 124 -7.54 -8.85 34.01
CA ARG A 124 -7.86 -7.42 34.08
C ARG A 124 -8.35 -7.04 32.70
N SER A 125 -9.66 -7.22 32.49
CA SER A 125 -10.46 -6.80 31.33
C SER A 125 -9.69 -6.76 30.01
N LEU A 126 -9.40 -7.93 29.43
CA LEU A 126 -8.80 -8.04 28.09
C LEU A 126 -9.68 -7.46 26.96
N PHE A 127 -10.95 -7.16 27.24
CA PHE A 127 -11.79 -6.38 26.31
C PHE A 127 -11.33 -4.93 26.14
N TYR A 128 -10.58 -4.36 27.10
CA TYR A 128 -10.13 -2.97 27.09
C TYR A 128 -8.70 -2.78 26.56
N VAL A 129 -7.98 -3.87 26.24
CA VAL A 129 -6.57 -3.81 25.82
C VAL A 129 -6.43 -4.08 24.32
N ILE A 130 -7.53 -4.37 23.61
CA ILE A 130 -7.50 -4.63 22.16
C ILE A 130 -8.06 -3.43 21.36
N VAL A 131 -8.81 -2.52 21.99
CA VAL A 131 -9.30 -1.27 21.37
C VAL A 131 -9.60 -0.24 22.48
N PRO A 132 -8.97 0.95 22.54
CA PRO A 132 -9.59 2.13 23.16
C PRO A 132 -10.70 2.72 22.28
#